data_AF-A0A815HJY7-F1
#
_entry.id   AF-A0A815HJY7-F1
#
_cell.length_a   1.000
_cell.length_b   1.000
_cell.length_c   1.000
_cell.angle_alpha   90.00
_cell.angle_beta   90.00
_cell.angle_gamma   90.00
#
_symmetry.space_group_name_H-M   'P 1'
#
loop_
_entity.id
_entity.type
_entity.pdbx_description
1 polymer ?
#
loop_
_entity_poly.entity_id
_entity_poly.type
_entity_poly.pdbx_seq_one_letter_code
_entity_poly.pdbx_strand_id
1 'polypeptide(L)'
;REQQWYNEDIPQYLNGFLNDKSSRLIGWATMRQLRVKSELCSDRRLISICEDSYSFSSEETQLFQPGWTTNATTEEFSSSVIKAFNYSTSDELDTYTYVGEFETYRGGGYVYEFRGLLSDMKTNLSKLHQLDWIDEKTRAVFIQLTLYNPSVQLFTAVTLLAEFLPTGGIYTTARFEPINFYTSTSIQQLVLFKLRLKYFYQFWSLIQLGIIGCSVGSIGVYFWRFQEANRISQSFEQTNGYIYINLQRAVYVNDIVTFLLGYCCFFSMIKFVQLFRFNQRVSLFAETLKYCAKELISFPIMFAIVFMAFLSLFYLLFVSKLSSCSSLLTTAQMLFEMTLMKFDASQIMGADAFLGPFCFALFMFLVVFVCLSMFLSIINDSFRHAKGNQKEDQLILSFMLKKFLRWTGLKKLNQLEIQEERDCRMRSQYFDPIENFPDRMDQLLEALNRIYIDQKKELTRLNKAGL
;
A
#
# COMPACT_ATOMS: atom_id res chain seq x y z
N ARG A 1 -42.84 -2.80 3.36
CA ARG A 1 -41.82 -3.64 4.05
C ARG A 1 -41.82 -3.17 5.49
N GLU A 2 -42.64 -3.79 6.32
CA GLU A 2 -42.93 -3.32 7.68
C GLU A 2 -42.82 -4.55 8.57
N GLN A 3 -41.94 -4.51 9.55
CA GLN A 3 -41.77 -5.60 10.51
C GLN A 3 -42.82 -5.43 11.61
N GLN A 4 -43.50 -6.52 11.96
CA GLN A 4 -44.45 -6.56 13.07
C GLN A 4 -43.73 -6.17 14.36
N TRP A 5 -44.34 -5.27 15.13
CA TRP A 5 -43.81 -4.82 16.41
C TRP A 5 -44.10 -5.87 17.51
N TYR A 6 -43.62 -5.65 18.74
CA TYR A 6 -43.80 -6.61 19.86
C TYR A 6 -45.27 -6.91 20.19
N ASN A 7 -46.18 -6.07 19.71
CA ASN A 7 -47.62 -6.15 19.90
C ASN A 7 -48.38 -6.47 18.61
N GLU A 8 -47.70 -7.00 17.58
CA GLU A 8 -48.26 -7.32 16.25
C GLU A 8 -48.82 -6.13 15.46
N ASP A 9 -48.79 -4.91 16.02
CA ASP A 9 -49.15 -3.70 15.31
C ASP A 9 -48.10 -3.35 14.26
N ILE A 10 -48.61 -2.76 13.18
CA ILE A 10 -47.80 -2.30 12.05
C ILE A 10 -47.38 -0.84 12.33
N PRO A 11 -46.10 -0.57 12.59
CA PRO A 11 -45.66 0.79 12.90
C PRO A 11 -45.65 1.67 11.64
N GLN A 12 -46.68 2.50 11.50
CA GLN A 12 -46.93 3.38 10.33
C GLN A 12 -45.75 4.29 9.93
N TYR A 13 -44.81 4.57 10.86
CA TYR A 13 -43.69 5.49 10.64
C TYR A 13 -42.32 4.81 10.44
N LEU A 14 -42.25 3.47 10.53
CA LEU A 14 -41.00 2.71 10.39
C LEU A 14 -40.84 2.06 9.00
N ASN A 15 -41.65 2.49 8.04
CA ASN A 15 -41.67 1.94 6.70
C ASN A 15 -40.33 2.21 5.98
N GLY A 16 -39.66 1.12 5.57
CA GLY A 16 -38.37 1.20 4.88
C GLY A 16 -37.14 1.30 5.79
N PHE A 17 -37.31 1.28 7.12
CA PHE A 17 -36.18 1.08 8.02
C PHE A 17 -35.72 -0.38 8.01
N LEU A 18 -34.41 -0.59 8.21
CA LEU A 18 -33.84 -1.91 8.44
C LEU A 18 -34.19 -2.40 9.85
N ASN A 19 -33.83 -3.66 10.13
CA ASN A 19 -34.04 -4.29 11.44
C ASN A 19 -33.34 -3.53 12.60
N ASP A 20 -32.34 -2.71 12.30
CA ASP A 20 -31.64 -1.83 13.25
C ASP A 20 -32.49 -0.64 13.72
N LYS A 21 -33.61 -0.34 13.04
CA LYS A 21 -34.51 0.80 13.29
C LYS A 21 -33.84 2.18 13.18
N SER A 22 -32.59 2.24 12.72
CA SER A 22 -31.82 3.48 12.57
C SER A 22 -31.52 3.80 11.12
N SER A 23 -31.29 2.79 10.28
CA SER A 23 -30.92 2.99 8.89
C SER A 23 -32.15 2.78 8.00
N ARG A 24 -32.45 3.76 7.16
CA ARG A 24 -33.57 3.71 6.21
C ARG A 24 -33.04 3.40 4.81
N LEU A 25 -33.68 2.45 4.13
CA LEU A 25 -33.46 2.20 2.71
C LEU A 25 -34.03 3.35 1.89
N ILE A 26 -33.21 3.94 1.03
CA ILE A 26 -33.61 4.98 0.08
C ILE A 26 -33.93 4.34 -1.28
N GLY A 27 -35.14 4.57 -1.78
CA GLY A 27 -35.64 3.93 -2.99
C GLY A 27 -35.80 2.41 -2.84
N TRP A 28 -35.21 1.65 -3.75
CA TRP A 28 -35.22 0.18 -3.76
C TRP A 28 -33.81 -0.37 -3.97
N ALA A 29 -33.59 -1.64 -3.65
CA ALA A 29 -32.36 -2.32 -4.04
C ALA A 29 -32.43 -2.72 -5.52
N THR A 30 -31.29 -2.88 -6.17
CA THR A 30 -31.19 -3.43 -7.53
C THR A 30 -30.31 -4.67 -7.55
N MET A 31 -30.65 -5.63 -8.40
CA MET A 31 -29.84 -6.80 -8.71
C MET A 31 -29.42 -6.71 -10.17
N ARG A 32 -28.13 -6.49 -10.43
CA ARG A 32 -27.57 -6.34 -11.77
C ARG A 32 -26.69 -7.54 -12.10
N GLN A 33 -26.88 -8.12 -13.27
CA GLN A 33 -26.14 -9.27 -13.75
C GLN A 33 -25.35 -8.94 -15.02
N LEU A 34 -24.12 -9.46 -15.06
CA LEU A 34 -23.28 -9.50 -16.24
C LEU A 34 -23.12 -10.93 -16.72
N ARG A 35 -23.20 -11.10 -18.04
CA ARG A 35 -23.16 -12.39 -18.73
C ARG A 35 -22.19 -12.32 -19.89
N VAL A 36 -21.70 -13.48 -20.30
CA VAL A 36 -20.89 -13.64 -21.51
C VAL A 36 -21.71 -14.25 -22.65
N LYS A 37 -21.29 -13.97 -23.88
CA LYS A 37 -21.80 -14.61 -25.09
C LYS A 37 -21.36 -16.06 -25.12
N SER A 38 -22.23 -16.95 -25.57
CA SER A 38 -21.82 -18.33 -25.84
C SER A 38 -20.99 -18.40 -27.10
N GLU A 39 -19.77 -18.91 -26.97
CA GLU A 39 -18.91 -19.21 -28.10
C GLU A 39 -18.71 -20.73 -28.24
N LEU A 40 -18.46 -21.16 -29.48
CA LEU A 40 -18.14 -22.56 -29.76
C LEU A 40 -16.73 -22.84 -29.25
N CYS A 41 -16.58 -23.90 -28.45
CA CYS A 41 -15.27 -24.35 -27.97
C CYS A 41 -14.30 -24.55 -29.15
N SER A 42 -13.03 -24.18 -28.92
CA SER A 42 -11.94 -24.45 -29.87
C SER A 42 -11.75 -25.95 -30.14
N ASP A 43 -11.96 -26.81 -29.13
CA ASP A 43 -11.94 -28.26 -29.29
C ASP A 43 -13.36 -28.85 -29.17
N ARG A 44 -13.93 -29.20 -30.32
CA ARG A 44 -15.33 -29.65 -30.46
C ARG A 44 -15.55 -31.13 -30.10
N ARG A 45 -14.50 -31.86 -29.67
CA ARG A 45 -14.56 -33.33 -29.54
C ARG A 45 -15.30 -33.83 -28.30
N LEU A 46 -15.39 -33.02 -27.24
CA LEU A 46 -15.96 -33.40 -25.95
C LEU A 46 -17.09 -32.48 -25.50
N ILE A 47 -17.01 -31.18 -25.81
CA ILE A 47 -17.98 -30.16 -25.39
C ILE A 47 -18.18 -29.19 -26.56
N SER A 48 -19.44 -28.88 -26.88
CA SER A 48 -19.79 -28.00 -28.00
C SER A 48 -19.85 -26.52 -27.62
N ILE A 49 -20.08 -26.18 -26.36
CA ILE A 49 -20.27 -24.80 -25.87
C ILE A 49 -19.29 -24.54 -24.73
N CYS A 50 -18.49 -23.49 -24.87
CA CYS A 50 -17.54 -23.04 -23.86
C CYS A 50 -17.96 -21.66 -23.39
N GLU A 51 -18.05 -21.50 -22.08
CA GLU A 51 -18.36 -20.23 -21.47
C GLU A 51 -17.05 -19.64 -20.92
N ASP A 52 -16.49 -18.67 -21.64
CA ASP A 52 -15.19 -18.08 -21.31
C ASP A 52 -15.24 -17.14 -20.11
N SER A 53 -14.07 -16.71 -19.63
CA SER A 53 -13.91 -15.62 -18.66
C SER A 53 -14.52 -14.31 -19.17
N TYR A 54 -14.93 -13.42 -18.26
CA TYR A 54 -15.47 -12.13 -18.67
C TYR A 54 -14.37 -11.27 -19.30
N SER A 55 -14.68 -10.70 -20.44
CA SER A 55 -13.93 -9.60 -21.03
C SER A 55 -14.90 -8.58 -21.61
N PHE A 56 -14.42 -7.36 -21.82
CA PHE A 56 -15.23 -6.31 -22.42
C PHE A 56 -15.75 -6.64 -23.84
N SER A 57 -15.12 -7.59 -24.54
CA SER A 57 -15.58 -8.07 -25.85
C SER A 57 -16.53 -9.26 -25.77
N SER A 58 -16.37 -10.14 -24.77
CA SER A 58 -17.22 -11.32 -24.58
C SER A 58 -18.53 -10.99 -23.85
N GLU A 59 -18.70 -9.77 -23.34
CA GLU A 59 -19.93 -9.29 -22.72
C GLU A 59 -21.15 -9.45 -23.63
N GLU A 60 -22.21 -10.04 -23.08
CA GLU A 60 -23.51 -10.19 -23.72
C GLU A 60 -24.35 -8.92 -23.53
N THR A 61 -24.83 -8.37 -24.65
CA THR A 61 -25.57 -7.10 -24.71
C THR A 61 -26.90 -7.22 -25.45
N GLN A 62 -27.24 -8.42 -25.94
CA GLN A 62 -28.49 -8.64 -26.67
C GLN A 62 -29.72 -8.49 -25.76
N LEU A 63 -30.84 -8.05 -26.34
CA LEU A 63 -32.12 -8.03 -25.66
C LEU A 63 -32.76 -9.42 -25.69
N PHE A 64 -33.15 -9.93 -24.51
CA PHE A 64 -33.79 -11.23 -24.36
C PHE A 64 -35.21 -11.09 -23.81
N GLN A 65 -36.05 -12.06 -24.14
CA GLN A 65 -37.31 -12.32 -23.47
C GLN A 65 -37.07 -13.19 -22.22
N PRO A 66 -38.03 -13.25 -21.29
CA PRO A 66 -37.94 -14.11 -20.11
C PRO A 66 -37.51 -15.55 -20.43
N GLY A 67 -36.49 -16.05 -19.72
CA GLY A 67 -35.86 -17.35 -19.96
C GLY A 67 -34.71 -17.34 -20.99
N TRP A 68 -34.07 -16.19 -21.23
CA TRP A 68 -32.92 -16.06 -22.16
C TRP A 68 -33.22 -16.48 -23.60
N THR A 69 -34.47 -16.26 -24.05
CA THR A 69 -34.90 -16.58 -25.41
C THR A 69 -35.09 -15.32 -26.26
N THR A 70 -34.93 -15.42 -27.57
CA THR A 70 -35.23 -14.32 -28.50
C THR A 70 -36.67 -14.37 -29.03
N ASN A 71 -37.38 -15.48 -28.78
CA ASN A 71 -38.72 -15.71 -29.27
C ASN A 71 -39.74 -15.08 -28.32
N ALA A 72 -40.85 -14.60 -28.87
CA ALA A 72 -41.93 -14.06 -28.06
C ALA A 72 -42.55 -15.17 -27.18
N THR A 73 -42.60 -14.94 -25.88
CA THR A 73 -43.29 -15.82 -24.92
C THR A 73 -44.77 -15.47 -24.86
N THR A 74 -45.64 -16.48 -24.84
CA THR A 74 -47.10 -16.32 -24.65
C THR A 74 -47.50 -16.11 -23.19
N GLU A 75 -46.57 -16.28 -22.24
CA GLU A 75 -46.84 -16.10 -20.81
C GLU A 75 -46.78 -14.62 -20.40
N GLU A 76 -47.75 -14.18 -19.60
CA GLU A 76 -47.78 -12.83 -19.04
C GLU A 76 -46.87 -12.73 -17.82
N PHE A 77 -45.73 -12.07 -18.00
CA PHE A 77 -44.80 -11.73 -16.92
C PHE A 77 -45.03 -10.31 -16.41
N SER A 78 -44.63 -10.06 -15.16
CA SER A 78 -44.64 -8.70 -14.62
C SER A 78 -43.61 -7.84 -15.35
N SER A 79 -43.87 -6.53 -15.45
CA SER A 79 -42.97 -5.59 -16.13
C SER A 79 -41.56 -5.58 -15.55
N SER A 80 -41.41 -5.79 -14.23
CA SER A 80 -40.11 -5.93 -13.56
C SER A 80 -39.35 -7.18 -13.98
N VAL A 81 -40.03 -8.29 -14.22
CA VAL A 81 -39.40 -9.53 -14.71
C VAL A 81 -38.99 -9.36 -16.17
N ILE A 82 -39.83 -8.76 -17.02
CA ILE A 82 -39.48 -8.50 -18.43
C ILE A 82 -38.25 -7.57 -18.51
N LYS A 83 -38.22 -6.49 -17.73
CA LYS A 83 -37.09 -5.56 -17.69
C LYS A 83 -35.78 -6.25 -17.25
N ALA A 84 -35.85 -7.29 -16.43
CA ALA A 84 -34.67 -8.04 -15.99
C ALA A 84 -33.94 -8.82 -17.09
N PHE A 85 -34.59 -9.06 -18.24
CA PHE A 85 -33.95 -9.70 -19.40
C PHE A 85 -33.56 -8.69 -20.50
N ASN A 86 -33.83 -7.40 -20.28
CA ASN A 86 -33.39 -6.33 -21.16
C ASN A 86 -32.03 -5.79 -20.68
N TYR A 87 -31.08 -5.72 -21.60
CA TYR A 87 -29.79 -5.12 -21.32
C TYR A 87 -29.93 -3.60 -21.15
N SER A 88 -29.39 -3.05 -20.07
CA SER A 88 -29.30 -1.62 -19.82
C SER A 88 -27.85 -1.15 -19.87
N THR A 89 -27.64 0.01 -20.47
CA THR A 89 -26.28 0.57 -20.63
C THR A 89 -25.78 1.23 -19.34
N SER A 90 -24.46 1.45 -19.26
CA SER A 90 -23.83 2.08 -18.09
C SER A 90 -24.39 3.47 -17.79
N ASP A 91 -24.68 4.25 -18.84
CA ASP A 91 -25.19 5.62 -18.74
C ASP A 91 -26.64 5.65 -18.25
N GLU A 92 -27.48 4.70 -18.69
CA GLU A 92 -28.87 4.58 -18.22
C GLU A 92 -28.95 4.18 -16.74
N LEU A 93 -28.03 3.33 -16.27
CA LEU A 93 -27.97 2.86 -14.89
C LEU A 93 -27.20 3.81 -13.95
N ASP A 94 -26.57 4.86 -14.49
CA ASP A 94 -25.63 5.73 -13.77
C ASP A 94 -24.58 4.95 -12.97
N THR A 95 -24.06 3.89 -13.59
CA THR A 95 -23.05 2.98 -13.02
C THR A 95 -21.72 3.17 -13.73
N TYR A 96 -20.64 2.73 -13.07
CA TYR A 96 -19.29 2.76 -13.63
C TYR A 96 -18.65 1.38 -13.55
N THR A 97 -17.55 1.24 -14.29
CA THR A 97 -16.69 0.08 -14.21
C THR A 97 -16.32 -0.22 -12.76
N TYR A 98 -16.48 -1.48 -12.35
CA TYR A 98 -16.18 -1.99 -11.02
C TYR A 98 -15.03 -2.98 -11.12
N VAL A 99 -14.01 -2.81 -10.29
CA VAL A 99 -12.87 -3.73 -10.22
C VAL A 99 -13.18 -4.77 -9.15
N GLY A 100 -13.42 -6.02 -9.57
CA GLY A 100 -13.61 -7.18 -8.70
C GLY A 100 -12.28 -7.80 -8.27
N GLU A 101 -12.33 -8.97 -7.64
CA GLU A 101 -11.14 -9.70 -7.22
C GLU A 101 -10.45 -10.36 -8.42
N PHE A 102 -11.24 -10.91 -9.34
CA PHE A 102 -10.73 -11.66 -10.49
C PHE A 102 -10.74 -10.83 -11.77
N GLU A 103 -11.82 -10.07 -11.99
CA GLU A 103 -12.04 -9.37 -13.27
C GLU A 103 -12.54 -7.95 -13.06
N THR A 104 -12.42 -7.14 -14.11
CA THR A 104 -12.97 -5.78 -14.14
C THR A 104 -14.25 -5.78 -14.94
N TYR A 105 -15.35 -5.36 -14.32
CA TYR A 105 -16.70 -5.42 -14.84
C TYR A 105 -17.20 -4.06 -15.30
N ARG A 106 -17.91 -3.98 -16.43
CA ARG A 106 -18.55 -2.73 -16.87
C ARG A 106 -19.77 -2.37 -16.02
N GLY A 107 -20.24 -1.13 -16.14
CA GLY A 107 -21.41 -0.65 -15.41
C GLY A 107 -22.74 -1.15 -15.96
N GLY A 108 -22.82 -1.52 -17.25
CA GLY A 108 -24.03 -2.05 -17.87
C GLY A 108 -24.47 -3.42 -17.33
N GLY A 109 -25.55 -3.95 -17.88
CA GLY A 109 -26.00 -5.32 -17.60
C GLY A 109 -27.52 -5.47 -17.55
N TYR A 110 -27.93 -6.66 -17.14
CA TYR A 110 -29.34 -7.05 -16.96
C TYR A 110 -29.78 -6.73 -15.54
N VAL A 111 -30.84 -5.94 -15.36
CA VAL A 111 -31.18 -5.39 -14.03
C VAL A 111 -32.58 -5.76 -13.59
N TYR A 112 -32.68 -6.41 -12.43
CA TYR A 112 -33.91 -6.58 -11.69
C TYR A 112 -34.01 -5.55 -10.55
N GLU A 113 -35.12 -4.82 -10.50
CA GLU A 113 -35.40 -3.81 -9.47
C GLU A 113 -36.31 -4.40 -8.39
N PHE A 114 -35.90 -4.33 -7.12
CA PHE A 114 -36.68 -4.82 -5.97
C PHE A 114 -37.79 -3.82 -5.59
N ARG A 115 -38.75 -3.61 -6.51
CA ARG A 115 -39.88 -2.67 -6.36
C ARG A 115 -41.18 -3.40 -6.01
N GLY A 116 -42.02 -2.78 -5.15
CA GLY A 116 -43.37 -3.26 -4.83
C GLY A 116 -43.49 -3.95 -3.47
N LEU A 117 -44.57 -4.73 -3.29
CA LEU A 117 -44.83 -5.45 -2.05
C LEU A 117 -43.88 -6.66 -1.90
N LEU A 118 -43.66 -7.07 -0.65
CA LEU A 118 -42.78 -8.21 -0.35
C LEU A 118 -43.29 -9.52 -0.95
N SER A 119 -44.62 -9.71 -1.00
CA SER A 119 -45.25 -10.86 -1.68
C SER A 119 -44.86 -10.91 -3.15
N ASP A 120 -44.99 -9.79 -3.85
CA ASP A 120 -44.79 -9.71 -5.30
C ASP A 120 -43.32 -9.90 -5.64
N MET A 121 -42.41 -9.32 -4.84
CA MET A 121 -40.97 -9.54 -4.96
C MET A 121 -40.61 -11.02 -4.76
N LYS A 122 -41.17 -11.70 -3.74
CA LYS A 122 -40.91 -13.13 -3.51
C LYS A 122 -41.40 -13.99 -4.69
N THR A 123 -42.58 -13.68 -5.22
CA THR A 123 -43.14 -14.37 -6.40
C THR A 123 -42.29 -14.12 -7.64
N ASN A 124 -41.88 -12.87 -7.89
CA ASN A 124 -41.02 -12.52 -9.01
C ASN A 124 -39.63 -13.17 -8.91
N LEU A 125 -39.03 -13.22 -7.73
CA LEU A 125 -37.75 -13.92 -7.50
C LEU A 125 -37.89 -15.43 -7.73
N SER A 126 -39.00 -16.03 -7.30
CA SER A 126 -39.28 -17.45 -7.56
C SER A 126 -39.40 -17.71 -9.07
N LYS A 127 -40.05 -16.80 -9.81
CA LYS A 127 -40.11 -16.86 -11.28
C LYS A 127 -38.74 -16.68 -11.94
N LEU A 128 -37.93 -15.72 -11.49
CA LEU A 128 -36.57 -15.53 -12.02
C LEU A 128 -35.69 -16.76 -11.77
N HIS A 129 -35.87 -17.43 -10.64
CA HIS A 129 -35.18 -18.69 -10.36
C HIS A 129 -35.66 -19.82 -11.27
N GLN A 130 -36.97 -19.93 -11.52
CA GLN A 130 -37.53 -20.92 -12.46
C GLN A 130 -37.09 -20.68 -13.91
N LEU A 131 -36.80 -19.43 -14.28
CA LEU A 131 -36.33 -19.03 -15.60
C LEU A 131 -34.80 -19.06 -15.74
N ASP A 132 -34.08 -19.59 -14.75
CA ASP A 132 -32.62 -19.64 -14.71
C ASP A 132 -31.98 -18.27 -15.03
N TRP A 133 -32.48 -17.20 -14.40
CA TRP A 133 -31.94 -15.86 -14.63
C TRP A 133 -30.43 -15.82 -14.32
N ILE A 134 -30.00 -16.52 -13.27
CA ILE A 134 -28.59 -16.83 -13.00
C ILE A 134 -28.32 -18.24 -13.53
N ASP A 135 -27.40 -18.36 -14.47
CA ASP A 135 -27.01 -19.62 -15.09
C ASP A 135 -25.48 -19.70 -15.30
N GLU A 136 -25.02 -20.73 -16.02
CA GLU A 136 -23.60 -20.98 -16.33
C GLU A 136 -22.87 -19.84 -17.09
N LYS A 137 -23.62 -18.96 -17.78
CA LYS A 137 -23.05 -17.82 -18.54
C LYS A 137 -22.89 -16.57 -17.69
N THR A 138 -23.42 -16.60 -16.48
CA THR A 138 -23.33 -15.49 -15.55
C THR A 138 -21.89 -15.39 -15.05
N ARG A 139 -21.35 -14.17 -14.98
CA ARG A 139 -19.99 -13.90 -14.49
C ARG A 139 -19.96 -13.03 -13.26
N ALA A 140 -20.89 -12.09 -13.14
CA ALA A 140 -21.01 -11.26 -11.95
C ALA A 140 -22.47 -10.91 -11.67
N VAL A 141 -22.84 -10.97 -10.40
CA VAL A 141 -24.12 -10.47 -9.90
C VAL A 141 -23.84 -9.45 -8.80
N PHE A 142 -24.32 -8.23 -9.02
CA PHE A 142 -24.25 -7.13 -8.08
C PHE A 142 -25.60 -6.94 -7.41
N ILE A 143 -25.62 -6.87 -6.09
CA ILE A 143 -26.77 -6.36 -5.33
C ILE A 143 -26.37 -5.00 -4.77
N GLN A 144 -27.07 -3.96 -5.21
CA GLN A 144 -26.77 -2.58 -4.84
C GLN A 144 -27.95 -1.98 -4.09
N LEU A 145 -27.66 -1.27 -3.00
CA LEU A 145 -28.67 -0.55 -2.23
C LEU A 145 -28.07 0.66 -1.54
N THR A 146 -28.92 1.67 -1.32
CA THR A 146 -28.54 2.92 -0.69
C THR A 146 -29.26 3.03 0.65
N LEU A 147 -28.50 3.19 1.73
CA LEU A 147 -29.02 3.41 3.07
C LEU A 147 -28.78 4.86 3.49
N TYR A 148 -29.65 5.38 4.34
CA TYR A 148 -29.47 6.66 5.00
C TYR A 148 -29.72 6.49 6.49
N ASN A 149 -28.77 6.92 7.30
CA ASN A 149 -28.92 6.93 8.75
C ASN A 149 -29.17 8.38 9.22
N PRO A 150 -30.41 8.72 9.66
CA PRO A 150 -30.74 10.08 10.09
C PRO A 150 -30.01 10.53 11.35
N SER A 151 -29.62 9.61 12.23
CA SER A 151 -28.95 9.94 13.51
C SER A 151 -27.55 10.48 13.31
N VAL A 152 -26.81 9.95 12.32
CA VAL A 152 -25.46 10.40 11.96
C VAL A 152 -25.43 11.25 10.68
N GLN A 153 -26.57 11.41 10.00
CA GLN A 153 -26.71 12.14 8.73
C GLN A 153 -25.77 11.63 7.63
N LEU A 154 -25.57 10.30 7.58
CA LEU A 154 -24.71 9.64 6.59
C LEU A 154 -25.53 8.81 5.63
N PHE A 155 -25.21 8.92 4.34
CA PHE A 155 -25.61 7.94 3.35
C PHE A 155 -24.61 6.79 3.38
N THR A 156 -25.04 5.59 3.04
CA THR A 156 -24.17 4.42 2.91
C THR A 156 -24.53 3.69 1.63
N ALA A 157 -23.59 3.63 0.71
CA ALA A 157 -23.71 2.83 -0.49
C ALA A 157 -23.25 1.40 -0.17
N VAL A 158 -24.12 0.43 -0.42
CA VAL A 158 -23.82 -0.99 -0.21
C VAL A 158 -23.76 -1.66 -1.57
N THR A 159 -22.64 -2.33 -1.83
CA THR A 159 -22.44 -3.16 -3.03
C THR A 159 -22.03 -4.55 -2.57
N LEU A 160 -22.86 -5.54 -2.87
CA LEU A 160 -22.53 -6.95 -2.73
C LEU A 160 -22.25 -7.49 -4.12
N LEU A 161 -21.12 -8.16 -4.31
CA LEU A 161 -20.72 -8.74 -5.57
C LEU A 161 -20.55 -10.24 -5.38
N ALA A 162 -21.17 -11.03 -6.26
CA ALA A 162 -20.90 -12.45 -6.43
C ALA A 162 -20.27 -12.65 -7.82
N GLU A 163 -18.99 -13.03 -7.87
CA GLU A 163 -18.24 -13.40 -9.06
C GLU A 163 -18.38 -14.90 -9.30
N PHE A 164 -18.81 -15.27 -10.50
CA PHE A 164 -18.98 -16.64 -10.96
C PHE A 164 -17.81 -16.97 -11.87
N LEU A 165 -16.93 -17.85 -11.40
CA LEU A 165 -15.75 -18.27 -12.12
C LEU A 165 -16.14 -19.23 -13.25
N PRO A 166 -15.45 -19.22 -14.40
CA PRO A 166 -15.71 -20.17 -15.49
C PRO A 166 -15.46 -21.64 -15.08
N THR A 167 -14.75 -21.87 -13.96
CA THR A 167 -14.56 -23.18 -13.35
C THR A 167 -15.76 -23.67 -12.53
N GLY A 168 -16.81 -22.86 -12.39
CA GLY A 168 -18.03 -23.16 -11.61
C GLY A 168 -18.00 -22.71 -10.15
N GLY A 169 -16.89 -22.12 -9.68
CA GLY A 169 -16.79 -21.54 -8.34
C GLY A 169 -17.51 -20.19 -8.21
N ILE A 170 -17.96 -19.85 -6.99
CA ILE A 170 -18.57 -18.55 -6.69
C ILE A 170 -17.76 -17.86 -5.60
N TYR A 171 -17.37 -16.61 -5.83
CA TYR A 171 -16.66 -15.78 -4.88
C TYR A 171 -17.48 -14.53 -4.53
N THR A 172 -17.64 -14.23 -3.25
CA THR A 172 -18.51 -13.13 -2.81
C THR A 172 -17.73 -12.06 -2.05
N THR A 173 -17.93 -10.81 -2.42
CA THR A 173 -17.36 -9.64 -1.75
C THR A 173 -18.46 -8.66 -1.35
N ALA A 174 -18.26 -7.98 -0.23
CA ALA A 174 -19.20 -6.98 0.29
C ALA A 174 -18.47 -5.68 0.59
N ARG A 175 -18.98 -4.58 0.06
CA ARG A 175 -18.41 -3.25 0.21
C ARG A 175 -19.47 -2.28 0.76
N PHE A 176 -19.13 -1.61 1.86
CA PHE A 176 -19.98 -0.65 2.56
C PHE A 176 -19.26 0.70 2.63
N GLU A 177 -19.80 1.72 1.98
CA GLU A 177 -19.13 3.02 1.85
C GLU A 177 -20.00 4.14 2.41
N PRO A 178 -19.69 4.66 3.62
CA PRO A 178 -20.39 5.79 4.19
C PRO A 178 -19.97 7.09 3.50
N ILE A 179 -20.95 7.87 3.06
CA ILE A 179 -20.77 9.16 2.40
C ILE A 179 -21.43 10.24 3.23
N ASN A 180 -20.67 11.28 3.56
CA ASN A 180 -21.20 12.50 4.15
C ASN A 180 -21.28 13.59 3.07
N PHE A 181 -22.46 14.11 2.78
CA PHE A 181 -22.62 15.25 1.86
C PHE A 181 -22.62 16.61 2.59
N TYR A 182 -22.76 16.63 3.91
CA TYR A 182 -23.03 17.85 4.70
C TYR A 182 -21.80 18.48 5.35
N THR A 183 -20.62 17.90 5.19
CA THR A 183 -19.39 18.49 5.72
C THR A 183 -18.93 19.65 4.85
N SER A 184 -19.34 20.86 5.23
CA SER A 184 -18.71 22.11 4.77
C SER A 184 -17.29 22.19 5.34
N THR A 185 -16.32 21.59 4.68
CA THR A 185 -14.92 21.80 5.06
C THR A 185 -14.52 23.22 4.64
N SER A 186 -14.20 24.05 5.63
CA SER A 186 -13.70 25.40 5.48
C SER A 186 -12.54 25.42 4.50
N ILE A 187 -12.69 26.15 3.39
CA ILE A 187 -11.65 26.32 2.37
C ILE A 187 -10.54 27.20 2.95
N GLN A 188 -9.62 26.62 3.72
CA GLN A 188 -8.42 27.30 4.20
C GLN A 188 -7.17 27.00 3.36
N GLN A 189 -7.28 26.31 2.23
CA GLN A 189 -6.14 26.02 1.36
C GLN A 189 -6.10 26.95 0.14
N LEU A 190 -5.71 28.20 0.36
CA LEU A 190 -5.37 29.14 -0.71
C LEU A 190 -3.97 29.67 -0.47
N VAL A 191 -2.97 28.96 -1.01
CA VAL A 191 -1.59 29.47 -1.08
C VAL A 191 -1.18 29.56 -2.56
N LEU A 192 -0.95 30.82 -2.94
CA LEU A 192 -0.44 31.32 -4.22
C LEU A 192 0.81 30.56 -4.69
N PHE A 193 0.92 30.26 -5.99
CA PHE A 193 2.13 29.66 -6.56
C PHE A 193 2.64 30.42 -7.79
N LYS A 194 3.82 31.05 -7.64
CA LYS A 194 4.75 31.37 -8.73
C LYS A 194 6.09 30.75 -8.37
N LEU A 195 6.55 29.72 -9.08
CA LEU A 195 7.91 29.18 -8.91
C LEU A 195 8.54 28.68 -10.22
N ARG A 196 9.87 28.83 -10.28
CA ARG A 196 10.76 28.61 -11.44
C ARG A 196 11.20 27.15 -11.61
N LEU A 197 11.42 26.74 -12.87
CA LEU A 197 11.83 25.40 -13.32
C LEU A 197 13.18 24.85 -12.78
N LYS A 198 13.98 25.64 -12.04
CA LYS A 198 15.24 25.16 -11.44
C LYS A 198 15.04 24.34 -10.15
N TYR A 199 13.81 24.29 -9.63
CA TYR A 199 13.47 23.61 -8.36
C TYR A 199 13.43 22.07 -8.49
N PHE A 200 13.18 21.53 -9.70
CA PHE A 200 12.85 20.11 -9.91
C PHE A 200 13.93 19.08 -9.56
N TYR A 201 15.19 19.47 -9.36
CA TYR A 201 16.29 18.53 -9.14
C TYR A 201 16.58 18.20 -7.67
N GLN A 202 16.00 18.92 -6.71
CA GLN A 202 16.25 18.68 -5.29
C GLN A 202 15.16 17.77 -4.69
N PHE A 203 15.55 16.69 -3.99
CA PHE A 203 14.62 15.75 -3.33
C PHE A 203 13.51 16.46 -2.52
N TRP A 204 13.89 17.48 -1.74
CA TRP A 204 12.94 18.25 -0.93
C TRP A 204 11.95 19.09 -1.75
N SER A 205 12.35 19.53 -2.95
CA SER A 205 11.43 20.20 -3.86
C SER A 205 10.39 19.23 -4.43
N LEU A 206 10.77 17.97 -4.70
CA LEU A 206 9.82 16.97 -5.19
C LEU A 206 8.70 16.71 -4.19
N ILE A 207 9.02 16.62 -2.90
CA ILE A 207 8.02 16.48 -1.83
C ILE A 207 7.08 17.70 -1.78
N GLN A 208 7.62 18.92 -1.93
CA GLN A 208 6.79 20.13 -1.97
C GLN A 208 5.87 20.15 -3.18
N LEU A 209 6.37 19.74 -4.35
CA LEU A 209 5.57 19.61 -5.56
C LEU A 209 4.47 18.56 -5.38
N GLY A 210 4.76 17.44 -4.72
CA GLY A 210 3.78 16.43 -4.34
C GLY A 210 2.65 17.01 -3.50
N ILE A 211 2.97 17.80 -2.47
CA ILE A 211 1.96 18.49 -1.63
C ILE A 211 1.10 19.43 -2.48
N ILE A 212 1.73 20.27 -3.31
CA ILE A 212 1.00 21.24 -4.14
C ILE A 212 0.10 20.53 -5.16
N GLY A 213 0.63 19.49 -5.83
CA GLY A 213 -0.12 18.70 -6.79
C GLY A 213 -1.33 18.01 -6.15
N CYS A 214 -1.14 17.39 -4.97
CA CYS A 214 -2.24 16.76 -4.23
C CYS A 214 -3.26 17.79 -3.75
N SER A 215 -2.82 18.96 -3.27
CA SER A 215 -3.72 20.04 -2.84
C SER A 215 -4.54 20.61 -3.99
N VAL A 216 -3.92 20.94 -5.13
CA VAL A 216 -4.63 21.45 -6.31
C VAL A 216 -5.59 20.39 -6.87
N GLY A 217 -5.13 19.13 -6.95
CA GLY A 217 -5.98 18.00 -7.33
C GLY A 217 -7.17 17.84 -6.39
N SER A 218 -6.96 17.95 -5.07
CA SER A 218 -8.02 17.85 -4.06
C SER A 218 -9.07 18.94 -4.23
N ILE A 219 -8.66 20.17 -4.55
CA ILE A 219 -9.61 21.27 -4.83
C ILE A 219 -10.44 20.96 -6.07
N GLY A 220 -9.82 20.47 -7.15
CA GLY A 220 -10.53 20.10 -8.37
C GLY A 220 -11.58 19.00 -8.14
N VAL A 221 -11.18 17.92 -7.44
CA VAL A 221 -12.10 16.81 -7.13
C VAL A 221 -13.14 17.23 -6.09
N TYR A 222 -12.83 18.14 -5.16
CA TYR A 222 -13.82 18.69 -4.23
C TYR A 222 -14.91 19.48 -4.96
N PHE A 223 -14.55 20.26 -5.97
CA PHE A 223 -15.54 20.95 -6.80
C PHE A 223 -16.43 19.94 -7.56
N TRP A 224 -15.85 18.86 -8.05
CA TRP A 224 -16.63 17.76 -8.65
C TRP A 224 -17.57 17.10 -7.64
N ARG A 225 -17.09 16.81 -6.43
CA ARG A 225 -17.92 16.28 -5.31
C ARG A 225 -19.07 17.22 -4.98
N PHE A 226 -18.85 18.52 -4.97
CA PHE A 226 -19.88 19.51 -4.69
C PHE A 226 -20.96 19.53 -5.79
N GLN A 227 -20.57 19.46 -7.07
CA GLN A 227 -21.53 19.33 -8.16
C GLN A 227 -22.36 18.05 -8.04
N GLU A 228 -21.72 16.94 -7.71
CA GLU A 228 -22.39 15.64 -7.55
C GLU A 228 -23.38 15.64 -6.38
N ALA A 229 -22.99 16.24 -5.24
CA ALA A 229 -23.87 16.42 -4.09
C ALA A 229 -25.13 17.25 -4.43
N ASN A 230 -24.96 18.31 -5.22
CA ASN A 230 -26.09 19.14 -5.68
C ASN A 230 -26.99 18.37 -6.65
N ARG A 231 -26.42 17.58 -7.57
CA ARG A 231 -27.18 16.70 -8.49
C ARG A 231 -28.05 15.72 -7.72
N ILE A 232 -27.48 15.06 -6.72
CA ILE A 232 -28.20 14.09 -5.87
C ILE A 232 -29.28 14.79 -5.06
N SER A 233 -28.98 15.96 -4.47
CA SER A 233 -29.95 16.72 -3.67
C SER A 233 -31.16 17.17 -4.50
N GLN A 234 -30.94 17.70 -5.71
CA GLN A 234 -32.01 18.08 -6.63
C GLN A 234 -32.86 16.88 -7.07
N SER A 235 -32.22 15.74 -7.37
CA SER A 235 -32.95 14.52 -7.73
C SER A 235 -33.80 14.01 -6.55
N PHE A 236 -33.29 14.11 -5.33
CA PHE A 236 -34.01 13.74 -4.12
C PHE A 236 -35.22 14.65 -3.86
N GLU A 237 -35.07 15.97 -4.02
CA GLU A 237 -36.16 16.95 -3.89
C GLU A 237 -37.28 16.72 -4.92
N GLN A 238 -36.93 16.45 -6.18
CA GLN A 238 -37.91 16.22 -7.24
C GLN A 238 -38.70 14.92 -7.08
N THR A 239 -38.11 13.91 -6.45
CA THR A 239 -38.65 12.54 -6.39
C THR A 239 -39.20 12.17 -5.01
N ASN A 240 -39.14 13.09 -4.04
CA ASN A 240 -39.48 12.86 -2.63
C ASN A 240 -38.77 11.63 -2.02
N GLY A 241 -37.61 11.23 -2.57
CA GLY A 241 -36.83 10.09 -2.11
C GLY A 241 -37.41 8.70 -2.43
N TYR A 242 -38.42 8.60 -3.30
CA TYR A 242 -39.03 7.31 -3.67
C TYR A 242 -38.31 6.60 -4.84
N ILE A 243 -37.38 7.27 -5.52
CA ILE A 243 -36.61 6.69 -6.64
C ILE A 243 -35.26 6.18 -6.13
N TYR A 244 -34.78 5.07 -6.69
CA TYR A 244 -33.42 4.59 -6.44
C TYR A 244 -32.39 5.57 -7.00
N ILE A 245 -31.53 6.08 -6.13
CA ILE A 245 -30.40 6.92 -6.51
C ILE A 245 -29.13 6.09 -6.39
N ASN A 246 -28.43 5.94 -7.51
CA ASN A 246 -27.15 5.26 -7.55
C ASN A 246 -26.04 6.15 -6.99
N LEU A 247 -25.49 5.78 -5.83
CA LEU A 247 -24.41 6.53 -5.18
C LEU A 247 -23.01 6.07 -5.59
N GLN A 248 -22.87 5.08 -6.49
CA GLN A 248 -21.57 4.53 -6.87
C GLN A 248 -20.61 5.62 -7.40
N ARG A 249 -21.12 6.57 -8.19
CA ARG A 249 -20.36 7.74 -8.65
C ARG A 249 -19.83 8.59 -7.50
N ALA A 250 -20.69 8.89 -6.53
CA ALA A 250 -20.33 9.68 -5.36
C ALA A 250 -19.29 8.98 -4.49
N VAL A 251 -19.37 7.65 -4.36
CA VAL A 251 -18.35 6.82 -3.68
C VAL A 251 -17.00 7.00 -4.37
N TYR A 252 -16.91 6.84 -5.70
CA TYR A 252 -15.65 6.98 -6.42
C TYR A 252 -15.01 8.36 -6.25
N VAL A 253 -15.81 9.42 -6.33
CA VAL A 253 -15.30 10.78 -6.10
C VAL A 253 -14.79 10.93 -4.66
N ASN A 254 -15.49 10.36 -3.67
CA ASN A 254 -15.07 10.37 -2.28
C ASN A 254 -13.75 9.59 -2.04
N ASP A 255 -13.59 8.43 -2.67
CA ASP A 255 -12.37 7.62 -2.61
C ASP A 255 -11.17 8.42 -3.15
N ILE A 256 -11.33 9.07 -4.31
CA ILE A 256 -10.28 9.88 -4.92
C ILE A 256 -9.88 11.04 -3.99
N VAL A 257 -10.83 11.75 -3.40
CA VAL A 257 -10.53 12.80 -2.41
C VAL A 257 -9.77 12.23 -1.22
N THR A 258 -10.21 11.08 -0.70
CA THR A 258 -9.59 10.43 0.46
C THR A 258 -8.14 10.00 0.14
N PHE A 259 -7.90 9.45 -1.05
CA PHE A 259 -6.54 9.11 -1.50
C PHE A 259 -5.67 10.35 -1.64
N LEU A 260 -6.16 11.42 -2.28
CA LEU A 260 -5.40 12.67 -2.45
C LEU A 260 -5.05 13.32 -1.10
N LEU A 261 -5.99 13.34 -0.16
CA LEU A 261 -5.73 13.81 1.20
C LEU A 261 -4.72 12.91 1.93
N GLY A 262 -4.82 11.59 1.77
CA GLY A 262 -3.85 10.63 2.30
C GLY A 262 -2.43 10.88 1.80
N TYR A 263 -2.27 11.08 0.48
CA TYR A 263 -0.97 11.45 -0.11
C TYR A 263 -0.48 12.81 0.39
N CYS A 264 -1.37 13.80 0.54
CA CYS A 264 -1.01 15.10 1.10
C CYS A 264 -0.50 14.98 2.54
N CYS A 265 -1.18 14.19 3.39
CA CYS A 265 -0.73 13.88 4.75
C CYS A 265 0.62 13.15 4.77
N PHE A 266 0.80 12.17 3.89
CA PHE A 266 2.06 11.43 3.74
C PHE A 266 3.23 12.35 3.39
N PHE A 267 3.11 13.18 2.35
CA PHE A 267 4.17 14.12 1.97
C PHE A 267 4.40 15.18 3.05
N SER A 268 3.34 15.65 3.71
CA SER A 268 3.45 16.57 4.85
C SER A 268 4.22 15.95 6.00
N MET A 269 4.04 14.65 6.28
CA MET A 269 4.80 13.93 7.29
C MET A 269 6.28 13.83 6.93
N ILE A 270 6.61 13.54 5.66
CA ILE A 270 8.02 13.55 5.19
C ILE A 270 8.63 14.95 5.34
N LYS A 271 7.88 16.01 5.01
CA LYS A 271 8.32 17.40 5.18
C LYS A 271 8.52 17.74 6.66
N PHE A 272 7.68 17.21 7.55
CA PHE A 272 7.83 17.37 8.99
C PHE A 272 9.15 16.76 9.50
N VAL A 273 9.59 15.62 8.95
CA VAL A 273 10.92 15.03 9.26
C VAL A 273 12.07 15.99 8.93
N GLN A 274 11.92 16.86 7.93
CA GLN A 274 12.92 17.88 7.60
C GLN A 274 13.14 18.87 8.75
N LEU A 275 12.07 19.22 9.48
CA LEU A 275 12.15 20.16 10.61
C LEU A 275 12.94 19.56 11.77
N PHE A 276 13.01 18.24 11.92
CA PHE A 276 13.82 17.61 12.96
C PHE A 276 15.32 17.57 12.66
N ARG A 277 15.78 18.00 11.47
CA ARG A 277 17.21 18.08 11.14
C ARG A 277 18.01 19.01 12.06
N PHE A 278 17.37 19.90 12.82
CA PHE A 278 18.04 20.71 13.82
C PHE A 278 18.58 19.87 15.01
N ASN A 279 18.03 18.69 15.25
CA ASN A 279 18.57 17.78 16.26
C ASN A 279 19.81 17.08 15.70
N GLN A 280 20.95 17.22 16.40
CA GLN A 280 22.22 16.64 16.01
C GLN A 280 22.16 15.14 15.74
N ARG A 281 21.37 14.38 16.52
CA ARG A 281 21.20 12.92 16.34
C ARG A 281 20.47 12.58 15.03
N VAL A 282 19.44 13.36 14.70
CA VAL A 282 18.65 13.20 13.47
C VAL A 282 19.45 13.67 12.26
N SER A 283 20.24 14.73 12.41
CA SER A 283 21.15 15.20 11.37
C SER A 283 22.22 14.17 11.03
N LEU A 284 22.80 13.50 12.04
CA LEU A 284 23.73 12.39 11.81
C LEU A 284 23.07 11.30 10.99
N PHE A 285 21.86 10.86 11.37
CA PHE A 285 21.13 9.86 10.60
C PHE A 285 20.87 10.29 9.15
N ALA A 286 20.44 11.54 8.92
CA ALA A 286 20.21 12.06 7.58
C ALA A 286 21.49 12.13 6.74
N GLU A 287 22.64 12.41 7.35
CA GLU A 287 23.94 12.41 6.69
C GLU A 287 24.40 10.99 6.33
N THR A 288 24.19 10.02 7.24
CA THR A 288 24.47 8.61 6.96
C THR A 288 23.66 8.08 5.78
N LEU A 289 22.36 8.42 5.72
CA LEU A 289 21.51 8.07 4.58
C LEU A 289 21.93 8.77 3.29
N LYS A 290 22.37 10.04 3.37
CA LYS A 290 22.85 10.78 2.20
C LYS A 290 24.14 10.18 1.64
N TYR A 291 25.05 9.75 2.52
CA TYR A 291 26.31 9.11 2.15
C TYR A 291 26.06 7.72 1.53
N CYS A 292 25.25 6.88 2.19
CA CYS A 292 24.96 5.55 1.70
C CYS A 292 24.04 5.52 0.48
N ALA A 293 23.35 6.62 0.15
CA ALA A 293 22.33 6.66 -0.91
C ALA A 293 22.79 6.04 -2.24
N LYS A 294 24.05 6.22 -2.65
CA LYS A 294 24.57 5.64 -3.90
C LYS A 294 24.68 4.12 -3.84
N GLU A 295 25.18 3.58 -2.72
CA GLU A 295 25.30 2.13 -2.50
C GLU A 295 23.93 1.50 -2.21
N LEU A 296 23.09 2.22 -1.47
CA LEU A 296 21.71 1.88 -1.17
C LEU A 296 20.81 1.86 -2.41
N ILE A 297 21.18 2.50 -3.53
CA ILE A 297 20.46 2.36 -4.80
C ILE A 297 20.89 1.08 -5.54
N SER A 298 22.14 0.66 -5.38
CA SER A 298 22.67 -0.53 -6.06
C SER A 298 22.20 -1.83 -5.39
N PHE A 299 22.05 -1.83 -4.06
CA PHE A 299 21.58 -3.00 -3.30
C PHE A 299 20.15 -3.47 -3.68
N PRO A 300 19.13 -2.60 -3.79
CA PRO A 300 17.78 -2.96 -4.20
C PRO A 300 17.72 -3.61 -5.58
N ILE A 301 18.64 -3.27 -6.49
CA ILE A 301 18.71 -3.90 -7.81
C ILE A 301 19.12 -5.37 -7.65
N MET A 302 20.16 -5.65 -6.87
CA MET A 302 20.58 -7.02 -6.56
C MET A 302 19.48 -7.79 -5.81
N PHE A 303 18.89 -7.17 -4.78
CA PHE A 303 17.77 -7.75 -4.05
C PHE A 303 16.58 -8.04 -4.98
N ALA A 304 16.23 -7.13 -5.88
CA ALA A 304 15.12 -7.30 -6.81
C ALA A 304 15.36 -8.48 -7.78
N ILE A 305 16.59 -8.69 -8.25
CA ILE A 305 16.91 -9.85 -9.10
C ILE A 305 16.68 -11.16 -8.34
N VAL A 306 17.20 -11.27 -7.12
CA VAL A 306 17.02 -12.46 -6.28
C VAL A 306 15.54 -12.64 -5.91
N PHE A 307 14.88 -11.57 -5.50
CA PHE A 307 13.47 -11.56 -5.11
C PHE A 307 12.57 -11.97 -6.28
N MET A 308 12.80 -11.46 -7.49
CA MET A 308 12.05 -11.83 -8.69
C MET A 308 12.29 -13.30 -9.09
N ALA A 309 13.50 -13.83 -8.89
CA ALA A 309 13.78 -15.24 -9.13
C ALA A 309 13.02 -16.16 -8.14
N PHE A 310 12.94 -15.76 -6.86
CA PHE A 310 12.11 -16.48 -5.90
C PHE A 310 10.62 -16.26 -6.13
N LEU A 311 10.20 -15.08 -6.56
CA LEU A 311 8.82 -14.79 -6.90
C LEU A 311 8.32 -15.71 -8.02
N SER A 312 9.10 -15.87 -9.09
CA SER A 312 8.76 -16.79 -10.18
C SER A 312 8.80 -18.25 -9.73
N LEU A 313 9.80 -18.64 -8.93
CA LEU A 313 9.90 -19.99 -8.38
C LEU A 313 8.67 -20.36 -7.53
N PHE A 314 8.33 -19.53 -6.54
CA PHE A 314 7.20 -19.78 -5.64
C PHE A 314 5.87 -19.77 -6.38
N TYR A 315 5.68 -18.82 -7.29
CA TYR A 315 4.49 -18.77 -8.13
C TYR A 315 4.33 -20.07 -8.93
N LEU A 316 5.35 -20.49 -9.68
CA LEU A 316 5.25 -21.68 -10.53
C LEU A 316 5.10 -22.98 -9.73
N LEU A 317 5.74 -23.11 -8.58
CA LEU A 317 5.68 -24.33 -7.77
C LEU A 317 4.38 -24.46 -6.96
N PHE A 318 3.81 -23.34 -6.50
CA PHE A 318 2.73 -23.35 -5.53
C PHE A 318 1.43 -22.68 -5.99
N VAL A 319 1.33 -22.15 -7.22
CA VAL A 319 0.09 -21.53 -7.74
C VAL A 319 -1.15 -22.44 -7.63
N SER A 320 -0.99 -23.74 -7.85
CA SER A 320 -2.10 -24.71 -7.77
C SER A 320 -2.35 -25.24 -6.36
N LYS A 321 -1.46 -24.95 -5.40
CA LYS A 321 -1.48 -25.53 -4.05
C LYS A 321 -1.79 -24.51 -2.96
N LEU A 322 -1.41 -23.25 -3.14
CA LEU A 322 -1.54 -22.18 -2.15
C LEU A 322 -2.30 -20.98 -2.73
N SER A 323 -3.32 -20.51 -2.02
CA SER A 323 -4.05 -19.28 -2.38
C SER A 323 -3.16 -18.04 -2.33
N SER A 324 -2.18 -18.00 -1.41
CA SER A 324 -1.16 -16.94 -1.34
C SER A 324 -0.25 -16.88 -2.56
N CYS A 325 -0.22 -17.93 -3.38
CA CYS A 325 0.53 -17.97 -4.64
C CYS A 325 -0.36 -17.85 -5.88
N SER A 326 -1.64 -17.47 -5.72
CA SER A 326 -2.61 -17.42 -6.81
C SER A 326 -2.30 -16.38 -7.89
N SER A 327 -1.69 -15.26 -7.50
CA SER A 327 -1.26 -14.20 -8.41
C SER A 327 0.17 -13.77 -8.10
N LEU A 328 0.85 -13.17 -9.07
CA LEU A 328 2.20 -12.63 -8.85
C LEU A 328 2.23 -11.59 -7.72
N LEU A 329 1.17 -10.78 -7.58
CA LEU A 329 1.10 -9.76 -6.54
C LEU A 329 0.89 -10.38 -5.14
N THR A 330 -0.02 -11.34 -5.01
CA THR A 330 -0.24 -12.05 -3.74
C THR A 330 0.98 -12.88 -3.35
N THR A 331 1.66 -13.50 -4.33
CA THR A 331 2.93 -14.20 -4.09
C THR A 331 4.01 -13.23 -3.61
N ALA A 332 4.09 -12.02 -4.19
CA ALA A 332 5.03 -11.00 -3.73
C ALA A 332 4.71 -10.54 -2.30
N GLN A 333 3.43 -10.35 -1.96
CA GLN A 333 2.98 -10.04 -0.59
C GLN A 333 3.41 -11.14 0.38
N MET A 334 3.16 -12.40 0.04
CA MET A 334 3.55 -13.57 0.82
C MET A 334 5.07 -13.62 1.02
N LEU A 335 5.88 -13.38 -0.01
CA LEU A 335 7.34 -13.32 0.12
C LEU A 335 7.80 -12.16 1.01
N PHE A 336 7.16 -10.99 0.94
CA PHE A 336 7.44 -9.90 1.88
C PHE A 336 7.07 -10.27 3.32
N GLU A 337 5.94 -10.93 3.54
CA GLU A 337 5.56 -11.44 4.87
C GLU A 337 6.56 -12.47 5.40
N MET A 338 7.10 -13.33 4.52
CA MET A 338 8.22 -14.22 4.86
C MET A 338 9.49 -13.44 5.22
N THR A 339 9.84 -12.38 4.48
CA THR A 339 11.01 -11.54 4.84
C THR A 339 10.88 -10.88 6.21
N LEU A 340 9.64 -10.55 6.62
CA LEU A 340 9.31 -10.02 7.95
C LEU A 340 9.18 -11.11 9.03
N MET A 341 9.38 -12.39 8.67
CA MET A 341 9.18 -13.56 9.54
C MET A 341 7.78 -13.64 10.17
N LYS A 342 6.76 -13.10 9.50
CA LYS A 342 5.36 -13.12 9.98
C LYS A 342 4.52 -14.24 9.38
N PHE A 343 5.08 -14.98 8.44
CA PHE A 343 4.36 -15.98 7.66
C PHE A 343 4.23 -17.32 8.40
N ASP A 344 3.07 -17.97 8.28
CA ASP A 344 2.81 -19.30 8.83
C ASP A 344 3.39 -20.39 7.91
N ALA A 345 4.57 -20.89 8.28
CA ALA A 345 5.28 -21.90 7.52
C ALA A 345 4.52 -23.23 7.35
N SER A 346 3.49 -23.50 8.17
CA SER A 346 2.71 -24.74 8.09
C SER A 346 2.06 -24.94 6.71
N GLN A 347 1.62 -23.85 6.08
CA GLN A 347 0.96 -23.90 4.77
C GLN A 347 1.91 -24.36 3.66
N ILE A 348 3.16 -23.86 3.66
CA ILE A 348 4.17 -24.26 2.68
C ILE A 348 4.63 -25.71 2.93
N MET A 349 4.80 -26.09 4.20
CA MET A 349 5.18 -27.47 4.55
C MET A 349 4.09 -28.48 4.16
N GLY A 350 2.82 -28.09 4.23
CA GLY A 350 1.68 -28.91 3.81
C GLY A 350 1.52 -29.01 2.28
N ALA A 351 2.01 -28.04 1.51
CA ALA A 351 1.90 -28.05 0.06
C ALA A 351 2.77 -29.13 -0.60
N ASP A 352 4.00 -29.31 -0.10
CA ASP A 352 4.90 -30.37 -0.55
C ASP A 352 5.87 -30.76 0.56
N ALA A 353 5.95 -32.06 0.85
CA ALA A 353 6.73 -32.57 1.98
C ALA A 353 8.23 -32.27 1.87
N PHE A 354 8.77 -32.17 0.64
CA PHE A 354 10.19 -31.90 0.43
C PHE A 354 10.42 -30.50 -0.14
N LEU A 355 9.72 -30.17 -1.24
CA LEU A 355 9.99 -28.95 -1.98
C LEU A 355 9.60 -27.69 -1.22
N GLY A 356 8.52 -27.77 -0.42
CA GLY A 356 8.05 -26.67 0.44
C GLY A 356 9.11 -26.23 1.46
N PRO A 357 9.51 -27.10 2.40
CA PRO A 357 10.55 -26.78 3.38
C PRO A 357 11.87 -26.37 2.74
N PHE A 358 12.26 -27.01 1.64
CA PHE A 358 13.50 -26.68 0.93
C PHE A 358 13.49 -25.26 0.35
N CYS A 359 12.47 -24.91 -0.42
CA CYS A 359 12.34 -23.57 -1.00
C CYS A 359 12.22 -22.49 0.07
N PHE A 360 11.47 -22.76 1.15
CA PHE A 360 11.35 -21.86 2.29
C PHE A 360 12.70 -21.64 2.98
N ALA A 361 13.43 -22.71 3.31
CA ALA A 361 14.74 -22.61 3.96
C ALA A 361 15.76 -21.87 3.08
N LEU A 362 15.76 -22.14 1.77
CA LEU A 362 16.63 -21.47 0.81
C LEU A 362 16.32 -19.97 0.72
N PHE A 363 15.04 -19.59 0.65
CA PHE A 363 14.60 -18.19 0.65
C PHE A 363 15.01 -17.47 1.94
N MET A 364 14.75 -18.10 3.09
CA MET A 364 15.14 -17.54 4.39
C MET A 364 16.65 -17.34 4.49
N PHE A 365 17.45 -18.31 4.04
CA PHE A 365 18.90 -18.18 4.03
C PHE A 365 19.38 -17.03 3.12
N LEU A 366 18.96 -17.01 1.86
CA LEU A 366 19.48 -16.03 0.90
C LEU A 366 18.92 -14.62 1.13
N VAL A 367 17.61 -14.48 1.31
CA VAL A 367 16.98 -13.16 1.37
C VAL A 367 17.06 -12.57 2.78
N VAL A 368 16.77 -13.37 3.80
CA VAL A 368 16.75 -12.86 5.18
C VAL A 368 18.16 -12.82 5.75
N PHE A 369 18.93 -13.92 5.71
CA PHE A 369 20.27 -13.90 6.30
C PHE A 369 21.30 -13.17 5.43
N VAL A 370 21.40 -13.46 4.14
CA VAL A 370 22.44 -12.83 3.30
C VAL A 370 22.06 -11.41 2.90
N CYS A 371 20.91 -11.18 2.26
CA CYS A 371 20.57 -9.84 1.77
C CYS A 371 20.34 -8.82 2.89
N LEU A 372 19.64 -9.15 3.99
CA LEU A 372 19.49 -8.18 5.09
C LEU A 372 20.81 -7.91 5.82
N SER A 373 21.68 -8.92 5.99
CA SER A 373 23.00 -8.69 6.60
C SER A 373 23.86 -7.77 5.73
N MET A 374 23.82 -7.93 4.40
CA MET A 374 24.49 -7.02 3.48
C MET A 374 23.93 -5.59 3.58
N PHE A 375 22.61 -5.43 3.62
CA PHE A 375 21.96 -4.14 3.81
C PHE A 375 22.39 -3.46 5.12
N LEU A 376 22.38 -4.21 6.23
CA LEU A 376 22.84 -3.72 7.52
C LEU A 376 24.32 -3.35 7.52
N SER A 377 25.15 -4.11 6.80
CA SER A 377 26.59 -3.83 6.68
C SER A 377 26.84 -2.51 5.96
N ILE A 378 26.16 -2.26 4.83
CA ILE A 378 26.27 -1.00 4.06
C ILE A 378 25.88 0.19 4.94
N ILE A 379 24.78 0.07 5.69
CA ILE A 379 24.33 1.13 6.61
C ILE A 379 25.33 1.34 7.75
N ASN A 380 25.85 0.26 8.35
CA ASN A 380 26.79 0.36 9.47
C ASN A 380 28.12 0.99 9.06
N ASP A 381 28.63 0.65 7.87
CA ASP A 381 29.86 1.26 7.34
C ASP A 381 29.68 2.76 7.09
N SER A 382 28.58 3.12 6.42
CA SER A 382 28.20 4.52 6.20
C SER A 382 27.93 5.28 7.50
N PHE A 383 27.39 4.60 8.52
CA PHE A 383 27.18 5.16 9.85
C PHE A 383 28.50 5.49 10.54
N ARG A 384 29.49 4.61 10.45
CA ARG A 384 30.83 4.85 10.99
C ARG A 384 31.49 6.05 10.31
N HIS A 385 31.36 6.15 8.99
CA HIS A 385 31.91 7.27 8.22
C HIS A 385 31.30 8.62 8.63
N ALA A 386 29.97 8.75 8.67
CA ALA A 386 29.35 10.03 9.05
C ALA A 386 29.60 10.40 10.51
N LYS A 387 29.69 9.41 11.41
CA LYS A 387 30.04 9.64 12.82
C LYS A 387 31.48 10.15 12.98
N GLY A 388 32.39 9.76 12.10
CA GLY A 388 33.75 10.30 12.00
C GLY A 388 33.71 11.79 11.65
N ASN A 389 33.10 12.13 10.52
CA ASN A 389 33.00 13.51 10.02
C ASN A 389 32.33 14.46 11.02
N GLN A 390 31.24 14.04 11.67
CA GLN A 390 30.54 14.91 12.61
C GLN A 390 31.38 15.22 13.87
N LYS A 391 32.23 14.29 14.32
CA LYS A 391 33.16 14.54 15.43
C LYS A 391 34.23 15.55 15.03
N GLU A 392 34.75 15.46 13.80
CA GLU A 392 35.71 16.41 13.27
C GLU A 392 35.10 17.82 13.14
N ASP A 393 33.88 17.94 12.60
CA ASP A 393 33.18 19.22 12.50
C ASP A 393 32.91 19.86 13.87
N GLN A 394 32.52 19.06 14.88
CA GLN A 394 32.37 19.56 16.25
C GLN A 394 33.70 20.02 16.86
N LEU A 395 34.78 19.28 16.61
CA LEU A 395 36.13 19.65 17.02
C LEU A 395 36.52 20.98 16.36
N ILE A 396 36.38 21.12 15.05
CA ILE A 396 36.71 22.33 14.29
C ILE A 396 35.87 23.51 14.75
N LEU A 397 34.55 23.34 14.96
CA LEU A 397 33.67 24.39 15.47
C LEU A 397 34.10 24.83 16.87
N SER A 398 34.43 23.88 17.76
CA SER A 398 34.92 24.19 19.11
C SER A 398 36.28 24.90 19.07
N PHE A 399 37.17 24.56 18.14
CA PHE A 399 38.44 25.24 17.92
C PHE A 399 38.24 26.66 17.35
N MET A 400 37.33 26.85 16.39
CA MET A 400 37.01 28.16 15.83
C MET A 400 36.34 29.07 16.87
N LEU A 401 35.39 28.54 17.67
CA LEU A 401 34.79 29.26 18.79
C LEU A 401 35.82 29.63 19.85
N LYS A 402 36.72 28.71 20.21
CA LYS A 402 37.84 29.00 21.13
C LYS A 402 38.74 30.12 20.59
N LYS A 403 39.05 30.10 19.30
CA LYS A 403 39.88 31.13 18.65
C LYS A 403 39.15 32.47 18.53
N PHE A 404 37.84 32.46 18.26
CA PHE A 404 37.00 33.65 18.23
C PHE A 404 36.82 34.27 19.61
N LEU A 405 36.56 33.47 20.65
CA LEU A 405 36.51 33.91 22.05
C LEU A 405 37.84 34.49 22.53
N ARG A 406 38.96 33.97 22.00
CA ARG A 406 40.33 34.50 22.24
C ARG A 406 40.55 35.83 21.52
N TRP A 407 39.97 36.02 20.33
CA TRP A 407 40.06 37.25 19.56
C TRP A 407 39.19 38.38 20.12
N THR A 408 38.00 38.07 20.63
CA THR A 408 37.09 39.03 21.26
C THR A 408 37.47 39.39 22.70
N GLY A 409 38.52 38.78 23.27
CA GLY A 409 39.06 39.11 24.59
C GLY A 409 38.17 38.73 25.78
N LEU A 410 37.05 38.04 25.54
CA LEU A 410 36.01 37.74 26.54
C LEU A 410 36.35 36.54 27.47
N LYS A 411 37.45 35.82 27.23
CA LYS A 411 37.81 34.63 28.03
C LYS A 411 39.27 34.69 28.51
N LYS A 412 39.46 34.76 29.84
CA LYS A 412 40.76 34.60 30.52
C LYS A 412 40.98 33.11 30.80
N LEU A 413 42.11 32.54 30.39
CA LEU A 413 42.36 31.09 30.45
C LEU A 413 42.42 30.55 31.89
N ASN A 414 41.79 29.39 32.12
CA ASN A 414 42.06 28.56 33.29
C ASN A 414 43.36 27.77 33.07
N GLN A 415 44.17 27.59 34.11
CA GLN A 415 45.49 26.92 34.04
C GLN A 415 45.45 25.50 33.44
N LEU A 416 44.32 24.80 33.54
CA LEU A 416 44.12 23.47 32.97
C LEU A 416 44.08 23.46 31.43
N GLU A 417 43.50 24.49 30.80
CA GLU A 417 43.45 24.59 29.32
C GLU A 417 44.83 24.89 28.71
N ILE A 418 45.72 25.57 29.46
CA ILE A 418 47.12 25.82 29.06
C ILE A 418 47.96 24.54 29.14
N GLN A 419 47.66 23.67 30.10
CA GLN A 419 48.33 22.39 30.28
C GLN A 419 47.95 21.44 29.13
N GLU A 420 46.65 21.32 28.81
CA GLU A 420 46.16 20.50 27.69
C GLU A 420 46.71 20.94 26.31
N GLU A 421 46.87 22.24 26.06
CA GLU A 421 47.48 22.72 24.81
C GLU A 421 48.97 22.40 24.73
N ARG A 422 49.69 22.42 25.85
CA ARG A 422 51.10 21.98 25.90
C ARG A 422 51.23 20.48 25.67
N ASP A 423 50.34 19.69 26.28
CA ASP A 423 50.32 18.24 26.12
C ASP A 423 49.92 17.82 24.70
N CYS A 424 48.94 18.50 24.07
CA CYS A 424 48.58 18.27 22.66
C CYS A 424 49.71 18.62 21.69
N ARG A 425 50.44 19.73 21.90
CA ARG A 425 51.61 20.07 21.06
C ARG A 425 52.74 19.10 21.22
N MET A 426 53.00 18.62 22.44
CA MET A 426 53.96 17.52 22.63
C MET A 426 53.48 16.27 21.90
N ARG A 427 52.19 15.90 21.99
CA ARG A 427 51.65 14.70 21.35
C ARG A 427 51.70 14.72 19.82
N SER A 428 51.48 15.87 19.17
CA SER A 428 51.60 16.00 17.71
C SER A 428 53.04 15.91 17.21
N GLN A 429 54.01 16.23 18.07
CA GLN A 429 55.43 16.14 17.74
C GLN A 429 55.96 14.69 17.75
N TYR A 430 55.18 13.74 18.28
CA TYR A 430 55.49 12.30 18.32
C TYR A 430 54.64 11.44 17.37
N PHE A 431 53.75 12.03 16.57
CA PHE A 431 52.79 11.27 15.75
C PHE A 431 53.27 10.88 14.33
N ASP A 432 54.51 11.22 13.98
CA ASP A 432 55.32 10.51 12.97
C ASP A 432 56.55 9.97 13.73
N PRO A 433 56.81 8.65 13.91
CA PRO A 433 56.57 7.53 12.97
C PRO A 433 56.16 6.20 13.66
N ILE A 434 54.91 5.74 13.50
CA ILE A 434 54.55 4.35 13.87
C ILE A 434 55.21 3.33 12.90
N GLU A 435 55.61 3.76 11.70
CA GLU A 435 56.29 2.90 10.71
C GLU A 435 57.74 2.53 11.09
N ASN A 436 58.45 3.36 11.86
CA ASN A 436 59.87 3.10 12.23
C ASN A 436 60.04 2.49 13.64
N PHE A 437 58.94 2.10 14.30
CA PHE A 437 59.00 1.43 15.60
C PHE A 437 59.75 0.08 15.56
N PRO A 438 59.59 -0.78 14.52
CA PRO A 438 60.35 -2.01 14.41
C PRO A 438 61.86 -1.76 14.33
N ASP A 439 62.29 -0.84 13.47
CA ASP A 439 63.71 -0.53 13.26
C ASP A 439 64.40 0.02 14.52
N ARG A 440 63.71 0.84 15.31
CA ARG A 440 64.25 1.34 16.57
C ARG A 440 64.29 0.27 17.66
N MET A 441 63.34 -0.67 17.66
CA MET A 441 63.35 -1.81 18.57
C MET A 441 64.52 -2.74 18.24
N ASP A 442 64.78 -2.97 16.96
CA ASP A 442 65.91 -3.78 16.49
C ASP A 442 67.26 -3.13 16.83
N GLN A 443 67.40 -1.80 16.66
CA GLN A 443 68.59 -1.06 17.08
C GLN A 443 68.83 -1.14 18.60
N LEU A 444 67.76 -1.11 19.39
CA LEU A 444 67.85 -1.18 20.85
C LEU A 444 68.20 -2.59 21.32
N LEU A 445 67.64 -3.62 20.68
CA LEU A 445 68.01 -5.02 20.90
C LEU A 445 69.48 -5.28 20.50
N GLU A 446 69.95 -4.71 19.40
CA GLU A 446 71.35 -4.85 18.98
C GLU A 446 72.32 -4.14 19.95
N ALA A 447 71.95 -2.96 20.45
CA ALA A 447 72.72 -2.24 21.46
C ALA A 447 72.78 -3.01 22.79
N LEU A 448 71.65 -3.56 23.26
CA LEU A 448 71.62 -4.41 24.45
C LEU A 448 72.46 -5.68 24.28
N ASN A 449 72.42 -6.29 23.09
CA ASN A 449 73.20 -7.48 22.81
C ASN A 449 74.71 -7.18 22.77
N ARG A 450 75.12 -6.00 22.27
CA ARG A 450 76.53 -5.54 22.37
C ARG A 450 76.97 -5.36 23.81
N ILE A 451 76.15 -4.73 24.65
CA ILE A 451 76.46 -4.55 26.08
C ILE A 451 76.56 -5.91 26.78
N TYR A 452 75.66 -6.84 26.48
CA TYR A 452 75.70 -8.19 27.05
C TYR A 452 76.96 -8.95 26.61
N ILE A 453 77.36 -8.85 25.33
CA ILE A 453 78.57 -9.47 24.82
C ILE A 453 79.83 -8.85 25.43
N ASP A 454 79.87 -7.53 25.63
CA ASP A 454 81.00 -6.85 26.26
C ASP A 454 81.11 -7.20 27.75
N GLN A 455 80.00 -7.25 28.50
CA GLN A 455 80.00 -7.74 29.87
C GLN A 455 80.46 -9.20 29.96
N LYS A 456 80.02 -10.05 29.02
CA LYS A 456 80.47 -11.45 28.95
C LYS A 456 81.96 -11.56 28.63
N LYS A 457 82.50 -10.70 27.77
CA LYS A 457 83.95 -10.63 27.48
C LYS A 457 84.75 -10.14 28.69
N GLU A 458 84.27 -9.16 29.45
CA GLU A 458 84.89 -8.74 30.71
C GLU A 458 84.88 -9.86 31.76
N LEU A 459 83.76 -10.54 31.96
CA LEU A 459 83.66 -11.71 32.85
C LEU A 459 84.61 -12.84 32.44
N THR A 460 84.78 -13.07 31.14
CA THR A 460 85.72 -14.09 30.63
C THR A 460 87.19 -13.65 30.80
N ARG A 461 87.49 -12.35 30.74
CA ARG A 461 88.83 -11.80 31.03
C ARG A 461 89.15 -11.89 32.52
N LEU A 462 88.19 -11.62 33.40
CA LEU A 462 88.34 -11.76 34.85
C LEU A 462 88.58 -13.23 35.24
N ASN A 463 87.84 -14.18 34.67
CA ASN A 463 88.06 -15.62 34.91
C ASN A 463 89.41 -16.14 34.37
N LYS A 464 90.02 -15.50 33.38
CA LYS A 464 91.36 -15.84 32.88
C LYS A 464 92.49 -15.16 33.66
N ALA A 465 92.19 -14.12 34.44
CA ALA A 465 93.16 -13.34 35.21
C ALA A 465 93.44 -13.91 36.62
N GLY A 466 92.76 -14.98 37.04
CA GLY A 466 93.09 -15.72 38.27
C GLY A 466 92.86 -14.92 39.55
N LEU A 467 91.60 -14.61 39.84
CA LEU A 467 91.09 -14.32 41.19
C LEU A 467 89.95 -15.28 41.51
#